data_AF-A0A6J7EDP5-F1
#
_entry.id   AF-A0A6J7EDP5-F1
#
_cell.length_a   1.000
_cell.length_b   1.000
_cell.length_c   1.000
_cell.angle_alpha   90.00
_cell.angle_beta   90.00
_cell.angle_gamma   90.00
#
_symmetry.space_group_name_H-M   'P 1'
#
loop_
_entity.id
_entity.type
_entity.pdbx_description
1 polymer ?
#
loop_
_entity_poly.entity_id
_entity_poly.type
_entity_poly.pdbx_seq_one_letter_code
_entity_poly.pdbx_strand_id
1 'polypeptide(L)' 'MGQLIRNLGDAGIAVLLVEHDMGMVMAIADHVVVLEEGKKIAEGTPDQISNDKTVIDAYLGVVHA' A
#
# COMPACT_ATOMS: atom_id res chain seq x y z
N MET A 1 7.33 -7.42 11.89
CA MET A 1 6.33 -6.35 12.10
C MET A 1 4.99 -6.69 11.44
N GLY A 2 4.95 -6.97 10.14
CA GLY A 2 3.70 -7.26 9.41
C GLY A 2 2.78 -8.31 10.04
N GLN A 3 3.33 -9.43 10.56
CA GLN A 3 2.51 -10.46 11.22
C GLN A 3 1.75 -9.96 12.45
N LEU A 4 2.34 -9.07 13.26
CA LEU A 4 1.63 -8.51 14.42
C LEU A 4 0.46 -7.64 13.97
N ILE A 5 0.65 -6.84 12.93
CA ILE A 5 -0.39 -5.97 12.36
C ILE A 5 -1.53 -6.80 11.79
N ARG A 6 -1.21 -7.87 11.04
CA ARG A 6 -2.20 -8.83 10.52
C ARG A 6 -3.01 -9.45 11.66
N ASN A 7 -2.35 -9.89 12.74
CA ASN A 7 -3.04 -10.46 13.90
C ASN A 7 -4.00 -9.46 14.57
N LEU A 8 -3.68 -8.17 14.60
CA LEU A 8 -4.59 -7.14 15.12
C LEU A 8 -5.84 -6.99 14.22
N GLY A 9 -5.64 -6.95 12.90
CA GLY A 9 -6.73 -6.96 11.93
C GLY A 9 -7.63 -8.18 12.08
N ASP A 10 -7.03 -9.37 12.20
CA ASP A 10 -7.75 -10.65 12.34
C ASP A 10 -8.50 -10.73 13.69
N ALA A 11 -8.06 -10.00 14.71
CA ALA A 11 -8.76 -9.83 15.97
C ALA A 11 -9.92 -8.81 15.89
N GLY A 12 -10.21 -8.25 14.71
CA GLY A 12 -11.29 -7.28 14.48
C GLY A 12 -10.92 -5.84 14.81
N ILE A 13 -9.63 -5.55 15.03
CA ILE A 13 -9.15 -4.19 15.28
C ILE A 13 -8.89 -3.51 13.93
N ALA A 14 -9.52 -2.37 13.69
CA ALA A 14 -9.22 -1.56 12.51
C ALA A 14 -7.80 -1.00 12.59
N VAL A 15 -7.00 -1.21 11.54
CA VAL A 15 -5.63 -0.69 11.44
C VAL A 15 -5.52 0.24 10.24
N LEU A 16 -5.04 1.46 10.47
CA LEU A 16 -4.56 2.36 9.43
C LEU A 16 -3.04 2.42 9.52
N LEU A 17 -2.36 2.03 8.45
CA LEU A 17 -0.91 2.04 8.35
C LEU A 17 -0.48 2.97 7.21
N VAL A 18 0.55 3.77 7.46
CA VAL A 18 1.24 4.58 6.43
C VAL A 18 2.64 4.01 6.29
N GLU A 19 2.98 3.49 5.12
CA GLU A 19 4.23 2.77 4.88
C GLU A 19 4.69 2.96 3.42
N HIS A 20 6.00 2.87 3.21
CA HIS A 20 6.65 3.02 1.89
C HIS A 20 7.17 1.67 1.34
N ASP A 21 7.35 0.67 2.21
CA ASP A 21 7.67 -0.70 1.80
C ASP A 21 6.43 -1.38 1.18
N MET A 22 6.42 -1.43 -0.16
CA MET A 22 5.33 -2.06 -0.90
C MET A 22 5.27 -3.57 -0.71
N GLY A 23 6.39 -4.25 -0.46
CA GLY A 23 6.37 -5.68 -0.17
C GLY A 23 5.58 -5.97 1.11
N MET A 24 5.76 -5.14 2.14
CA MET A 24 5.00 -5.26 3.39
C MET A 24 3.51 -4.93 3.17
N VAL A 25 3.20 -3.80 2.52
CA VAL A 25 1.82 -3.37 2.28
C VAL A 25 1.05 -4.45 1.53
N MET A 26 1.62 -5.01 0.45
CA MET A 26 0.95 -6.04 -0.34
C MET A 26 0.72 -7.33 0.44
N ALA A 27 1.56 -7.64 1.44
CA ALA A 27 1.44 -8.84 2.24
C ALA A 27 0.38 -8.76 3.35
N ILE A 28 0.03 -7.55 3.83
CA ILE A 28 -0.79 -7.40 5.05
C ILE A 28 -2.05 -6.56 4.88
N ALA A 29 -2.13 -5.71 3.86
CA ALA A 29 -3.26 -4.81 3.70
C ALA A 29 -4.44 -5.52 3.02
N ASP A 30 -5.64 -5.29 3.52
CA ASP A 30 -6.88 -5.70 2.83
C ASP A 30 -7.28 -4.67 1.75
N HIS A 31 -6.87 -3.41 1.95
CA HIS A 31 -7.17 -2.28 1.09
C HIS A 31 -6.05 -1.23 1.18
N VAL A 32 -5.74 -0.58 0.06
CA VAL A 32 -4.59 0.31 -0.10
C VAL A 32 -5.04 1.60 -0.78
N VAL A 33 -4.58 2.74 -0.25
CA VAL A 33 -4.75 4.06 -0.84
C VAL A 33 -3.36 4.61 -1.14
N VAL A 34 -3.14 5.04 -2.38
CA VAL A 34 -1.86 5.61 -2.81
C VAL A 34 -2.01 7.12 -2.96
N LEU A 35 -1.10 7.85 -2.32
CA LEU A 35 -1.01 9.30 -2.39
C LEU A 35 0.31 9.73 -3.06
N GLU A 36 0.21 10.69 -3.97
CA GLU A 36 1.36 11.37 -4.59
C GLU A 36 1.10 12.88 -4.52
N GLU A 37 2.07 13.65 -4.01
CA GLU A 37 1.96 15.10 -3.83
C GLU A 37 0.66 15.57 -3.13
N GLY A 38 0.21 14.80 -2.13
CA GLY A 38 -1.01 15.10 -1.38
C GLY A 38 -2.31 14.82 -2.13
N LYS A 39 -2.25 14.21 -3.32
CA LYS A 39 -3.41 13.78 -4.10
C LYS A 39 -3.51 12.26 -4.10
N LYS A 40 -4.75 11.75 -4.00
CA LYS A 40 -5.02 10.34 -4.19
C LYS A 40 -4.90 9.98 -5.66
N ILE A 41 -4.01 9.05 -5.97
CA ILE A 41 -3.75 8.60 -7.35
C ILE A 41 -4.34 7.22 -7.63
N ALA A 42 -4.47 6.36 -6.61
CA ALA A 42 -5.08 5.04 -6.74
C ALA A 42 -5.68 4.56 -5.42
N GLU A 43 -6.63 3.63 -5.51
CA GLU A 43 -7.30 3.01 -4.37
C GLU A 43 -7.83 1.63 -4.76
N GLY A 44 -7.62 0.63 -3.91
CA GLY A 44 -8.12 -0.73 -4.17
C GLY A 44 -7.42 -1.81 -3.34
N THR A 45 -7.60 -3.05 -3.76
CA THR A 45 -6.87 -4.21 -3.18
C THR A 45 -5.38 -4.16 -3.52
N PRO A 46 -4.52 -4.87 -2.77
CA PRO A 46 -3.11 -5.05 -3.11
C PRO A 46 -2.86 -5.45 -4.57
N ASP A 47 -3.64 -6.42 -5.08
CA ASP A 47 -3.52 -6.89 -6.46
C ASP A 47 -3.89 -5.79 -7.47
N GLN A 48 -4.92 -5.00 -7.19
CA GLN A 48 -5.28 -3.88 -8.07
C GLN A 48 -4.20 -2.80 -8.07
N ILE A 49 -3.67 -2.44 -6.90
CA ILE A 49 -2.64 -1.39 -6.76
C ILE A 49 -1.31 -1.82 -7.40
N SER A 50 -0.89 -3.07 -7.20
CA SER A 50 0.36 -3.58 -7.78
C SER A 50 0.33 -3.67 -9.32
N ASN A 51 -0.86 -3.74 -9.91
CA ASN A 51 -1.05 -3.72 -11.37
C ASN A 51 -1.46 -2.33 -11.91
N ASP A 52 -1.62 -1.32 -11.05
CA ASP A 52 -1.99 0.03 -11.46
C ASP A 52 -0.78 0.74 -12.09
N LYS A 53 -0.89 1.07 -13.38
CA LYS A 53 0.17 1.74 -14.12
C LYS A 53 0.57 3.09 -13.50
N THR A 54 -0.37 3.84 -12.95
CA THR A 54 -0.10 5.14 -12.30
C THR A 54 0.77 4.95 -11.06
N VAL A 55 0.47 3.91 -10.28
CA VAL A 55 1.24 3.57 -9.06
C VAL A 55 2.63 3.08 -9.42
N ILE A 56 2.74 2.21 -10.43
CA ILE A 56 4.02 1.72 -10.94
C ILE A 56 4.89 2.89 -11.44
N ASP A 57 4.30 3.79 -12.24
CA ASP A 57 5.02 4.94 -12.78
C ASP A 57 5.44 5.92 -11.66
N ALA A 58 4.60 6.14 -10.63
CA ALA A 58 4.92 6.97 -9.46
C ALA A 58 6.02 6.36 -8.56
N TYR A 59 6.09 5.03 -8.41
CA TYR A 59 7.11 4.36 -7.58
C TYR A 59 8.42 4.04 -8.33
N LEU A 60 8.37 3.73 -9.62
CA LEU A 60 9.55 3.45 -10.46
C LEU A 60 10.13 4.72 -11.12
N GLY A 61 9.33 5.78 -11.28
CA GLY A 61 9.75 7.06 -11.83
C GLY A 61 10.68 7.88 -10.93
N VAL A 62 10.91 7.43 -9.69
CA VAL A 62 11.84 8.04 -8.71
C VAL A 62 13.16 7.30 -8.55
N VAL A 63 13.43 6.27 -9.36
CA VAL A 63 14.83 5.84 -9.55
C VAL A 63 15.53 6.98 -10.27
N HIS A 64 16.19 7.82 -9.49
CA HIS A 64 16.93 8.98 -9.95
C HIS A 64 17.82 8.59 -11.13
N ALA A 65 17.75 9.36 -12.21
CA ALA A 65 18.86 9.48 -13.14
C ALA A 65 20.06 10.13 -12.44
#